data_AF-A0A0G3HDS2-F1
#
_entry.id   AF-A0A0G3HDS2-F1
#
_cell.length_a   1.000
_cell.length_b   1.000
_cell.length_c   1.000
_cell.angle_alpha   90.00
_cell.angle_beta   90.00
_cell.angle_gamma   90.00
#
_symmetry.space_group_name_H-M   'P 1'
#
loop_
_entity.id
_entity.type
_entity.pdbx_description
1 polymer ?
#
loop_
_entity_poly.entity_id
_entity_poly.type
_entity_poly.pdbx_seq_one_letter_code
_entity_poly.pdbx_strand_id
1 'polypeptide(L)'
;MDLIATYEPRKITVDRWAVVSGFIRATVAESYTDDDSLVAVRNATGLLARLAEWVHIVHGHPLDATHVLDHELIEMFVAHELSDLSQRTRGRSRSILLRMARTSNPVWNGPAEGPQYGYQVPLAPYTDAELALFRDWAFGQPTAHRRHACSLVLALGLGAGLRAGEMGTLRVRNVFDDGDDGIIVRPSGYRDAGLRDVPVLALGGYPARRDRRARSR
;
A
#
# COMPACT_ATOMS: atom_id res chain seq x y z
N MET A 1 -7.59 -1.08 18.97
CA MET A 1 -7.39 -1.97 17.79
C MET A 1 -8.18 -3.29 17.85
N ASP A 2 -9.48 -3.27 17.56
CA ASP A 2 -10.35 -4.48 17.49
C ASP A 2 -9.88 -5.52 16.42
N LEU A 3 -9.20 -5.05 15.36
CA LEU A 3 -8.71 -5.91 14.28
C LEU A 3 -7.68 -6.95 14.73
N ILE A 4 -6.77 -6.59 15.65
CA ILE A 4 -5.72 -7.51 16.13
C ILE A 4 -6.36 -8.68 16.89
N ALA A 5 -7.36 -8.37 17.72
CA ALA A 5 -8.08 -9.36 18.53
C ALA A 5 -8.94 -10.32 17.68
N THR A 6 -9.45 -9.87 16.54
CA THR A 6 -10.37 -10.62 15.67
C THR A 6 -9.70 -11.22 14.43
N TYR A 7 -8.41 -10.99 14.23
CA TYR A 7 -7.70 -11.53 13.07
C TYR A 7 -7.60 -13.06 13.11
N GLU A 8 -7.91 -13.68 11.97
CA GLU A 8 -7.70 -15.10 11.69
C GLU A 8 -6.91 -15.28 10.37
N PRO A 9 -5.82 -16.06 10.37
CA PRO A 9 -5.02 -16.30 9.17
C PRO A 9 -5.71 -17.27 8.21
N ARG A 10 -5.55 -17.03 6.90
CA ARG A 10 -6.03 -17.96 5.85
C ARG A 10 -5.05 -19.07 5.51
N LYS A 11 -3.76 -18.85 5.76
CA LYS A 11 -2.66 -19.74 5.34
C LYS A 11 -2.09 -20.60 6.46
N ILE A 12 -2.62 -20.47 7.67
CA ILE A 12 -2.20 -21.21 8.87
C ILE A 12 -3.41 -22.01 9.32
N THR A 13 -3.20 -23.27 9.70
CA THR A 13 -4.29 -24.10 10.23
C THR A 13 -4.77 -23.57 11.59
N VAL A 14 -6.01 -23.90 11.95
CA VAL A 14 -6.62 -23.45 13.22
C VAL A 14 -5.77 -23.89 14.42
N ASP A 15 -5.28 -25.13 14.42
CA ASP A 15 -4.47 -25.67 15.52
C ASP A 15 -3.13 -24.93 15.66
N ARG A 16 -2.45 -24.67 14.54
CA ARG A 16 -1.18 -23.91 14.57
C ARG A 16 -1.40 -22.46 14.98
N TRP A 17 -2.50 -21.86 14.51
CA TRP A 17 -2.87 -20.50 14.91
C TRP A 17 -3.14 -20.41 16.42
N ALA A 18 -3.83 -21.39 17.00
CA ALA A 18 -4.09 -21.42 18.45
C ALA A 18 -2.79 -21.34 19.26
N VAL A 19 -1.71 -21.98 18.79
CA VAL A 19 -0.38 -21.95 19.43
C VAL A 19 0.26 -20.55 19.35
N VAL A 20 0.26 -19.93 18.16
CA VAL A 20 1.06 -18.71 17.93
C VAL A 20 0.30 -17.39 18.15
N SER A 21 -1.04 -17.42 18.18
CA SER A 21 -1.90 -16.22 18.15
C SER A 21 -1.66 -15.25 19.29
N GLY A 22 -1.43 -15.73 20.52
CA GLY A 22 -1.19 -14.89 21.69
C GLY A 22 0.06 -14.02 21.52
N PHE A 23 1.18 -14.65 21.12
CA PHE A 23 2.44 -13.95 20.84
C PHE A 23 2.25 -12.91 19.73
N ILE A 24 1.58 -13.28 18.63
CA ILE A 24 1.41 -12.40 17.48
C ILE A 24 0.58 -11.17 17.85
N ARG A 25 -0.51 -11.36 18.59
CA ARG A 25 -1.38 -10.26 19.02
C ARG A 25 -0.63 -9.29 19.93
N ALA A 26 0.15 -9.79 20.89
CA ALA A 26 0.95 -8.97 21.78
C ALA A 26 2.01 -8.15 21.01
N THR A 27 2.82 -8.80 20.19
CA THR A 27 3.88 -8.16 19.41
C THR A 27 3.34 -7.10 18.44
N VAL A 28 2.22 -7.38 17.74
CA VAL A 28 1.62 -6.40 16.83
C VAL A 28 1.04 -5.21 17.60
N ALA A 29 0.39 -5.44 18.75
CA ALA A 29 -0.16 -4.38 19.58
C ALA A 29 0.92 -3.46 20.18
N GLU A 30 2.12 -3.98 20.43
CA GLU A 30 3.27 -3.18 20.89
C GLU A 30 3.90 -2.36 19.75
N SER A 31 3.91 -2.91 18.53
CA SER A 31 4.62 -2.32 17.39
C SER A 31 3.80 -1.33 16.53
N TYR A 32 2.47 -1.33 16.69
CA TYR A 32 1.53 -0.55 15.88
C TYR A 32 0.58 0.26 16.76
N THR A 33 0.29 1.49 16.34
CA THR A 33 -0.61 2.41 17.06
C THR A 33 -1.92 2.62 16.31
N ASP A 34 -2.85 3.36 16.92
CA ASP A 34 -4.12 3.72 16.27
C ASP A 34 -3.96 4.61 15.03
N ASP A 35 -2.77 5.22 14.83
CA ASP A 35 -2.44 6.00 13.64
C ASP A 35 -2.06 5.12 12.43
N ASP A 36 -1.66 3.87 12.66
CA ASP A 36 -1.34 2.95 11.57
C ASP A 36 -2.62 2.46 10.88
N SER A 37 -2.63 2.48 9.54
CA SER A 37 -3.77 1.97 8.77
C SER A 37 -4.10 0.50 9.09
N LEU A 38 -5.39 0.15 9.14
CA LEU A 38 -5.85 -1.23 9.34
C LEU A 38 -5.24 -2.24 8.37
N VAL A 39 -4.94 -1.81 7.13
CA VAL A 39 -4.29 -2.63 6.11
C VAL A 39 -2.82 -2.90 6.47
N ALA A 40 -2.12 -1.92 7.04
CA ALA A 40 -0.75 -2.10 7.52
C ALA A 40 -0.72 -3.10 8.69
N VAL A 41 -1.59 -2.90 9.69
CA VAL A 41 -1.73 -3.80 10.85
C VAL A 41 -2.03 -5.23 10.39
N ARG A 42 -3.06 -5.42 9.54
CA ARG A 42 -3.43 -6.74 9.01
C ARG A 42 -2.29 -7.43 8.26
N ASN A 43 -1.54 -6.69 7.44
CA ASN A 43 -0.40 -7.24 6.72
C ASN A 43 0.72 -7.66 7.68
N ALA A 44 0.98 -6.86 8.71
CA ALA A 44 1.97 -7.18 9.73
C ALA A 44 1.58 -8.43 10.53
N THR A 45 0.31 -8.52 10.97
CA THR A 45 -0.22 -9.69 11.68
C THR A 45 -0.06 -10.97 10.85
N GLY A 46 -0.46 -10.93 9.58
CA GLY A 46 -0.35 -12.10 8.71
C GLY A 46 1.08 -12.51 8.39
N LEU A 47 1.99 -11.54 8.28
CA LEU A 47 3.41 -11.81 8.02
C LEU A 47 4.12 -12.35 9.26
N LEU A 48 3.89 -11.74 10.43
CA LEU A 48 4.42 -12.22 11.71
C LEU A 48 3.93 -13.63 12.01
N ALA A 49 2.67 -13.94 11.68
CA ALA A 49 2.12 -15.26 11.88
C ALA A 49 2.87 -16.34 11.08
N ARG A 50 3.21 -16.06 9.83
CA ARG A 50 4.01 -16.98 9.00
C ARG A 50 5.43 -17.14 9.55
N LEU A 51 6.05 -16.06 10.02
CA LEU A 51 7.38 -16.12 10.63
C LEU A 51 7.35 -16.94 11.92
N ALA A 52 6.38 -16.69 12.81
CA ALA A 52 6.24 -17.40 14.08
C ALA A 52 5.97 -18.89 13.87
N GLU A 53 5.10 -19.26 12.92
CA GLU A 53 4.90 -20.66 12.54
C GLU A 53 6.21 -21.30 12.05
N TRP A 54 6.94 -20.63 11.17
CA TRP A 54 8.18 -21.15 10.61
C TRP A 54 9.29 -21.30 11.67
N VAL A 55 9.48 -20.30 12.54
CA VAL A 55 10.49 -20.34 13.59
C VAL A 55 10.12 -21.36 14.68
N HIS A 56 8.89 -21.32 15.18
CA HIS A 56 8.48 -22.13 16.34
C HIS A 56 8.09 -23.55 15.95
N ILE A 57 7.22 -23.71 14.95
CA ILE A 57 6.62 -25.01 14.63
C ILE A 57 7.51 -25.80 13.67
N VAL A 58 8.10 -25.14 12.66
CA VAL A 58 8.93 -25.84 11.67
C VAL A 58 10.36 -26.05 12.19
N HIS A 59 10.95 -25.05 12.84
CA HIS A 59 12.35 -25.10 13.30
C HIS A 59 12.50 -25.34 14.80
N GLY A 60 11.41 -25.39 15.56
CA GLY A 60 11.42 -25.81 16.97
C GLY A 60 11.99 -24.77 17.94
N HIS A 61 12.17 -23.52 17.53
CA HIS A 61 12.66 -22.47 18.44
C HIS A 61 11.58 -22.04 19.44
N PRO A 62 11.95 -21.45 20.58
CA PRO A 62 11.00 -20.86 21.52
C PRO A 62 10.09 -19.81 20.87
N LEU A 63 8.83 -19.77 21.30
CA LEU A 63 7.85 -18.77 20.86
C LEU A 63 7.96 -17.51 21.74
N ASP A 64 9.02 -16.75 21.54
CA ASP A 64 9.23 -15.44 22.17
C ASP A 64 9.86 -14.44 21.19
N ALA A 65 9.88 -13.17 21.58
CA ALA A 65 10.36 -12.10 20.70
C ALA A 65 11.86 -12.21 20.40
N THR A 66 12.66 -12.74 21.34
CA THR A 66 14.11 -12.90 21.16
C THR A 66 14.43 -13.88 20.04
N HIS A 67 13.71 -14.99 19.97
CA HIS A 67 13.93 -16.02 18.97
C HIS A 67 13.15 -15.76 17.68
N VAL A 68 11.86 -15.41 17.75
CA VAL A 68 11.05 -15.22 16.53
C VAL A 68 11.48 -13.98 15.75
N LEU A 69 11.89 -12.92 16.45
CA LEU A 69 12.34 -11.67 15.83
C LEU A 69 13.87 -11.54 15.86
N ASP A 70 14.58 -12.67 15.84
CA ASP A 70 16.01 -12.69 15.60
C ASP A 70 16.34 -12.23 14.18
N HIS A 71 17.45 -11.51 14.03
CA HIS A 71 17.83 -10.93 12.75
C HIS A 71 18.12 -12.01 11.70
N GLU A 72 18.89 -13.05 12.03
CA GLU A 72 19.29 -14.09 11.10
C GLU A 72 18.08 -14.94 10.68
N LEU A 73 17.18 -15.25 11.62
CA LEU A 73 15.95 -15.96 11.32
C LEU A 73 15.01 -15.15 10.41
N ILE A 74 14.92 -13.83 10.60
CA ILE A 74 14.18 -12.95 9.69
C ILE A 74 14.79 -12.97 8.28
N GLU A 75 16.12 -12.84 8.15
CA GLU A 75 16.79 -12.88 6.84
C GLU A 75 16.58 -14.23 6.16
N MET A 76 16.74 -15.33 6.90
CA MET A 76 16.57 -16.68 6.38
C MET A 76 15.13 -16.94 5.94
N PHE A 77 14.14 -16.51 6.72
CA PHE A 77 12.74 -16.57 6.33
C PHE A 77 12.47 -15.78 5.04
N VAL A 78 12.95 -14.54 4.95
CA VAL A 78 12.75 -13.70 3.75
C VAL A 78 13.45 -14.28 2.51
N ALA A 79 14.63 -14.88 2.69
CA ALA A 79 15.39 -15.47 1.60
C ALA A 79 14.75 -16.76 1.07
N HIS A 80 14.29 -17.64 1.97
CA HIS A 80 13.87 -19.01 1.62
C HIS A 80 12.34 -19.17 1.54
N GLU A 81 11.60 -18.73 2.56
CA GLU A 81 10.14 -18.91 2.65
C GLU A 81 9.34 -17.92 1.81
N LEU A 82 9.97 -16.81 1.40
CA LEU A 82 9.38 -15.81 0.51
C LEU A 82 10.05 -15.80 -0.87
N SER A 83 10.79 -16.86 -1.22
CA SER A 83 11.59 -16.95 -2.45
C SER A 83 10.75 -16.84 -3.73
N ASP A 84 9.47 -17.22 -3.69
CA ASP A 84 8.49 -17.09 -4.76
C ASP A 84 8.01 -15.64 -4.99
N LEU A 85 8.28 -14.73 -4.04
CA LEU A 85 7.85 -13.34 -4.12
C LEU A 85 8.90 -12.44 -4.80
N SER A 86 8.41 -11.38 -5.45
CA SER A 86 9.27 -10.36 -6.06
C SER A 86 10.23 -9.74 -5.04
N GLN A 87 11.39 -9.28 -5.51
CA GLN A 87 12.39 -8.61 -4.66
C GLN A 87 11.79 -7.45 -3.86
N ARG A 88 10.88 -6.68 -4.48
CA ARG A 88 10.15 -5.59 -3.83
C ARG A 88 9.29 -6.09 -2.66
N THR A 89 8.53 -7.16 -2.86
CA THR A 89 7.65 -7.71 -1.82
C THR A 89 8.46 -8.31 -0.68
N ARG A 90 9.59 -8.98 -0.98
CA ARG A 90 10.54 -9.47 0.03
C ARG A 90 11.13 -8.32 0.85
N GLY A 91 11.61 -7.25 0.20
CA GLY A 91 12.15 -6.06 0.88
C GLY A 91 11.12 -5.36 1.78
N ARG A 92 9.87 -5.24 1.32
CA ARG A 92 8.77 -4.72 2.16
C ARG A 92 8.49 -5.64 3.36
N SER A 93 8.42 -6.95 3.15
CA SER A 93 8.15 -7.92 4.21
C SER A 93 9.25 -7.89 5.27
N ARG A 94 10.52 -7.90 4.83
CA ARG A 94 11.69 -7.68 5.69
C ARG A 94 11.57 -6.42 6.52
N SER A 95 11.23 -5.29 5.90
CA SER A 95 11.12 -4.00 6.59
C SER A 95 10.02 -4.02 7.68
N ILE A 96 8.90 -4.70 7.43
CA ILE A 96 7.81 -4.86 8.40
C ILE A 96 8.28 -5.72 9.59
N LEU A 97 8.96 -6.83 9.34
CA LEU A 97 9.49 -7.71 10.39
C LEU A 97 10.56 -7.01 11.25
N LEU A 98 11.49 -6.29 10.61
CA LEU A 98 12.53 -5.53 11.30
C LEU A 98 11.95 -4.38 12.14
N ARG A 99 10.86 -3.74 11.71
CA ARG A 99 10.14 -2.77 12.54
C ARG A 99 9.69 -3.41 13.85
N MET A 100 9.00 -4.55 13.78
CA MET A 100 8.53 -5.25 14.98
C MET A 100 9.70 -5.77 15.83
N ALA A 101 10.77 -6.26 15.22
CA ALA A 101 11.95 -6.73 15.93
C ALA A 101 12.59 -5.63 16.79
N ARG A 102 12.74 -4.42 16.25
CA ARG A 102 13.33 -3.30 16.99
C ARG A 102 12.46 -2.82 18.16
N THR A 103 11.15 -2.98 18.04
CA THR A 103 10.21 -2.57 19.09
C THR A 103 10.09 -3.65 20.17
N SER A 104 9.94 -4.91 19.78
CA SER A 104 9.54 -5.99 20.69
C SER A 104 10.67 -6.95 21.08
N ASN A 105 11.81 -6.98 20.36
CA ASN A 105 12.95 -7.85 20.73
C ASN A 105 13.86 -7.11 21.74
N PRO A 106 13.90 -7.53 23.02
CA PRO A 106 14.66 -6.83 24.07
C PRO A 106 16.18 -6.90 23.89
N VAL A 107 16.67 -7.84 23.08
CA VAL A 107 18.10 -8.06 22.81
C VAL A 107 18.44 -7.83 21.35
N TRP A 108 17.66 -6.97 20.67
CA TRP A 108 17.87 -6.65 19.25
C TRP A 108 19.32 -6.24 18.96
N ASN A 109 19.99 -7.01 18.11
CA ASN A 109 21.38 -6.82 17.71
C ASN A 109 21.55 -6.70 16.18
N GLY A 110 20.46 -6.61 15.42
CA GLY A 110 20.52 -6.47 13.97
C GLY A 110 21.07 -5.10 13.54
N PRO A 111 21.45 -4.95 12.25
CA PRO A 111 22.16 -3.78 11.76
C PRO A 111 21.37 -2.50 12.02
N ALA A 112 22.10 -1.44 12.41
CA ALA A 112 21.58 -0.09 12.45
C ALA A 112 20.97 0.26 11.09
N GLU A 113 19.94 1.12 11.07
CA GLU A 113 19.33 1.54 9.81
C GLU A 113 20.41 2.14 8.88
N GLY A 114 20.78 1.37 7.86
CA GLY A 114 21.50 1.91 6.72
C GLY A 114 20.62 2.96 6.05
N PRO A 115 21.20 3.97 5.40
CA PRO A 115 20.43 5.01 4.74
C PRO A 115 19.45 4.37 3.74
N GLN A 116 18.18 4.77 3.83
CA GLN A 116 17.12 4.31 2.94
C GLN A 116 17.41 4.79 1.52
N TYR A 117 18.00 3.93 0.69
CA TYR A 117 18.13 4.19 -0.73
C TYR A 117 17.27 3.23 -1.54
N GLY A 118 16.32 3.83 -2.25
CA GLY A 118 15.52 3.18 -3.27
C GLY A 118 14.95 4.24 -4.20
N TYR A 119 15.82 4.94 -4.94
CA TYR A 119 15.37 5.68 -6.10
C TYR A 119 14.87 4.65 -7.12
N GLN A 120 13.55 4.57 -7.27
CA GLN A 120 12.94 3.80 -8.33
C GLN A 120 12.76 4.72 -9.52
N VAL A 121 13.22 4.28 -10.69
CA VAL A 121 12.90 4.95 -11.95
C VAL A 121 11.37 5.00 -12.05
N PRO A 122 10.76 6.18 -12.26
CA PRO A 122 9.33 6.30 -12.49
C PRO A 122 8.91 5.36 -13.63
N LEU A 123 7.72 4.78 -13.53
CA LEU A 123 7.15 4.04 -14.66
C LEU A 123 7.09 4.96 -15.89
N ALA A 124 7.44 4.42 -17.05
CA ALA A 124 7.28 5.13 -18.30
C ALA A 124 5.79 5.50 -18.50
N PRO A 125 5.49 6.64 -19.16
CA PRO A 125 4.13 6.94 -19.57
C PRO A 125 3.54 5.81 -20.43
N TYR A 126 2.22 5.60 -20.32
CA TYR A 126 1.52 4.65 -21.18
C TYR A 126 1.69 5.02 -22.65
N THR A 127 1.87 3.99 -23.48
CA THR A 127 1.87 4.09 -24.94
C THR A 127 0.46 4.33 -25.48
N ASP A 128 0.35 4.85 -26.71
CA ASP A 128 -0.95 5.04 -27.36
C ASP A 128 -1.74 3.73 -27.51
N ALA A 129 -1.04 2.61 -27.71
CA ALA A 129 -1.65 1.29 -27.79
C ALA A 129 -2.25 0.85 -26.44
N GLU A 130 -1.55 1.08 -25.33
CA GLU A 130 -2.07 0.80 -23.98
C GLU A 130 -3.27 1.72 -23.66
N LEU A 131 -3.20 2.99 -24.05
CA LEU A 131 -4.31 3.93 -23.88
C LEU A 131 -5.55 3.50 -24.68
N ALA A 132 -5.38 2.96 -25.90
CA ALA A 132 -6.48 2.39 -26.68
C ALA A 132 -7.08 1.16 -25.99
N LEU A 133 -6.24 0.22 -25.51
CA LEU A 133 -6.70 -0.96 -24.77
C LEU A 133 -7.51 -0.59 -23.52
N PHE A 134 -7.11 0.46 -22.80
CA PHE A 134 -7.88 0.93 -21.64
C PHE A 134 -9.24 1.47 -22.03
N ARG A 135 -9.32 2.25 -23.12
CA ARG A 135 -10.60 2.77 -23.63
C ARG A 135 -11.52 1.62 -24.03
N ASP A 136 -11.01 0.66 -24.80
CA ASP A 136 -11.77 -0.52 -25.23
C ASP A 136 -12.26 -1.33 -24.04
N TRP A 137 -11.41 -1.54 -23.03
CA TRP A 137 -11.78 -2.20 -21.78
C TRP A 137 -12.91 -1.47 -21.04
N ALA A 138 -12.87 -0.13 -20.96
CA ALA A 138 -13.90 0.65 -20.30
C ALA A 138 -15.23 0.61 -21.07
N PHE A 139 -15.20 0.72 -22.40
CA PHE A 139 -16.40 0.64 -23.25
C PHE A 139 -16.95 -0.78 -23.36
N GLY A 140 -16.11 -1.80 -23.24
CA GLY A 140 -16.48 -3.21 -23.28
C GLY A 140 -17.13 -3.73 -21.99
N GLN A 141 -17.31 -2.90 -20.96
CA GLN A 141 -17.96 -3.35 -19.72
C GLN A 141 -19.42 -3.78 -19.96
N PRO A 142 -19.92 -4.82 -19.27
CA PRO A 142 -21.22 -5.42 -19.60
C PRO A 142 -22.42 -4.47 -19.42
N THR A 143 -22.39 -3.60 -18.41
CA THR A 143 -23.52 -2.74 -18.06
C THR A 143 -23.21 -1.26 -18.29
N ALA A 144 -24.24 -0.46 -18.58
CA ALA A 144 -24.10 0.98 -18.76
C ALA A 144 -23.48 1.67 -17.53
N HIS A 145 -23.88 1.23 -16.33
CA HIS A 145 -23.31 1.72 -15.08
C HIS A 145 -21.80 1.42 -14.98
N ARG A 146 -21.37 0.19 -15.30
CA ARG A 146 -19.94 -0.17 -15.27
C ARG A 146 -19.15 0.54 -16.35
N ARG A 147 -19.71 0.72 -17.56
CA ARG A 147 -19.08 1.53 -18.62
C ARG A 147 -18.82 2.94 -18.13
N HIS A 148 -19.85 3.60 -17.58
CA HIS A 148 -19.73 4.95 -17.01
C HIS A 148 -18.68 5.02 -15.88
N ALA A 149 -18.73 4.10 -14.92
CA ALA A 149 -17.78 4.06 -13.81
C ALA A 149 -16.33 3.85 -14.28
N CYS A 150 -16.09 2.92 -15.22
CA CYS A 150 -14.77 2.67 -15.78
C CYS A 150 -14.26 3.85 -16.61
N SER A 151 -15.11 4.49 -17.42
CA SER A 151 -14.76 5.71 -18.14
C SER A 151 -14.38 6.84 -17.18
N LEU A 152 -15.08 6.97 -16.05
CA LEU A 152 -14.74 7.95 -15.01
C LEU A 152 -13.39 7.64 -14.35
N VAL A 153 -13.09 6.36 -14.06
CA VAL A 153 -11.77 5.95 -13.56
C VAL A 153 -10.66 6.34 -14.53
N LEU A 154 -10.85 6.15 -15.83
CA LEU A 154 -9.87 6.56 -16.84
C LEU A 154 -9.74 8.08 -16.92
N ALA A 155 -10.85 8.84 -16.90
CA ALA A 155 -10.81 10.30 -16.93
C ALA A 155 -10.07 10.87 -15.71
N LEU A 156 -10.36 10.37 -14.51
CA LEU A 156 -9.72 10.82 -13.27
C LEU A 156 -8.26 10.36 -13.19
N GLY A 157 -7.95 9.14 -13.64
CA GLY A 157 -6.61 8.57 -13.57
C GLY A 157 -5.68 9.10 -14.65
N LEU A 158 -6.04 8.90 -15.92
CA LEU A 158 -5.22 9.31 -17.06
C LEU A 158 -5.33 10.81 -17.34
N GLY A 159 -6.53 11.38 -17.21
CA GLY A 159 -6.78 12.80 -17.51
C GLY A 159 -6.33 13.74 -16.38
N ALA A 160 -6.66 13.40 -15.14
CA ALA A 160 -6.40 14.25 -13.97
C ALA A 160 -5.26 13.73 -13.06
N GLY A 161 -4.70 12.55 -13.31
CA GLY A 161 -3.59 12.02 -12.52
C GLY A 161 -3.97 11.74 -11.06
N LEU A 162 -5.25 11.42 -10.78
CA LEU A 162 -5.68 11.02 -9.45
C LEU A 162 -5.21 9.60 -9.13
N ARG A 163 -4.85 9.39 -7.87
CA ARG A 163 -4.58 8.07 -7.29
C ARG A 163 -5.89 7.41 -6.85
N ALA A 164 -5.88 6.08 -6.74
CA ALA A 164 -7.08 5.34 -6.31
C ALA A 164 -7.67 5.83 -4.97
N GLY A 165 -6.83 6.18 -3.98
CA GLY A 165 -7.28 6.75 -2.70
C GLY A 165 -7.91 8.14 -2.85
N GLU A 166 -7.39 8.96 -3.78
CA GLU A 166 -7.98 10.25 -4.12
C GLU A 166 -9.34 10.08 -4.80
N MET A 167 -9.46 9.12 -5.73
CA MET A 167 -10.73 8.82 -6.40
C MET A 167 -11.81 8.34 -5.41
N GLY A 168 -11.46 7.48 -4.45
CA GLY A 168 -12.43 6.93 -3.49
C GLY A 168 -13.02 7.98 -2.55
N THR A 169 -12.27 9.05 -2.25
CA THR A 169 -12.74 10.14 -1.36
C THR A 169 -13.30 11.33 -2.13
N LEU A 170 -13.13 11.39 -3.46
CA LEU A 170 -13.64 12.47 -4.29
C LEU A 170 -15.17 12.55 -4.21
N ARG A 171 -15.69 13.78 -4.15
CA ARG A 171 -17.13 14.08 -4.13
C ARG A 171 -17.43 15.17 -5.15
N VAL A 172 -18.68 15.27 -5.59
CA VAL A 172 -19.13 16.29 -6.56
C VAL A 172 -18.79 17.70 -6.10
N ARG A 173 -18.93 18.00 -4.81
CA ARG A 173 -18.54 19.30 -4.22
C ARG A 173 -17.06 19.68 -4.37
N ASN A 174 -16.22 18.73 -4.75
CA ASN A 174 -14.79 18.94 -4.99
C ASN A 174 -14.50 19.16 -6.49
N VAL A 175 -15.53 19.31 -7.32
CA VAL A 175 -15.44 19.52 -8.77
C VAL A 175 -16.03 20.89 -9.07
N PHE A 176 -15.25 21.73 -9.72
CA PHE A 176 -15.61 23.10 -10.05
C PHE A 176 -15.53 23.26 -11.55
N ASP A 177 -16.60 23.77 -12.14
CA ASP A 177 -16.67 24.14 -13.55
C ASP A 177 -16.05 25.53 -13.70
N ASP A 178 -14.99 25.63 -14.50
CA ASP A 178 -14.28 26.88 -14.83
C ASP A 178 -14.68 27.38 -16.24
N GLY A 179 -15.83 26.90 -16.75
CA GLY A 179 -16.34 27.26 -18.07
C GLY A 179 -15.42 26.81 -19.19
N ASP A 180 -15.06 27.73 -20.07
CA ASP A 180 -14.20 27.46 -21.23
C ASP A 180 -12.77 27.02 -20.84
N ASP A 181 -12.34 27.32 -19.62
CA ASP A 181 -11.02 26.91 -19.10
C ASP A 181 -11.00 25.44 -18.63
N GLY A 182 -12.16 24.80 -18.50
CA GLY A 182 -12.33 23.38 -18.19
C GLY A 182 -12.85 23.13 -16.78
N ILE A 183 -12.36 22.06 -16.14
CA ILE A 183 -12.82 21.60 -14.83
C ILE A 183 -11.65 21.60 -13.85
N ILE A 184 -11.87 22.11 -12.64
CA ILE A 184 -10.93 21.98 -11.52
C ILE A 184 -11.42 20.87 -10.59
N VAL A 185 -10.58 19.85 -10.39
CA VAL A 185 -10.82 18.77 -9.45
C VAL A 185 -9.96 18.97 -8.21
N ARG A 186 -10.55 18.88 -7.01
CA ARG A 186 -9.88 18.98 -5.71
C ARG A 186 -9.84 17.64 -4.97
N PRO A 187 -8.94 16.70 -5.34
CA PRO A 187 -8.78 15.45 -4.59
C PRO A 187 -8.07 15.67 -3.25
N SER A 188 -8.30 14.74 -2.32
CA SER A 188 -7.63 14.63 -1.02
C SER A 188 -7.40 13.15 -0.66
N GLY A 189 -6.72 12.87 0.45
CA GLY A 189 -6.68 11.52 1.01
C GLY A 189 -5.57 10.62 0.46
N TYR A 190 -4.57 11.19 -0.21
CA TYR A 190 -3.30 10.48 -0.44
C TYR A 190 -2.33 10.78 0.69
N ARG A 191 -2.02 9.79 1.54
CA ARG A 191 -1.11 9.94 2.69
C ARG A 191 -1.42 11.17 3.55
N ASP A 192 -2.71 11.36 3.84
CA ASP A 192 -3.22 12.48 4.62
C ASP A 192 -2.90 13.88 4.04
N ALA A 193 -2.49 13.93 2.77
CA ALA A 193 -2.34 15.18 2.06
C ALA A 193 -3.71 15.87 1.94
N GLY A 194 -3.69 17.18 2.18
CA GLY A 194 -4.84 18.05 2.00
C GLY A 194 -5.29 18.15 0.54
N LEU A 195 -6.31 18.99 0.31
CA LEU A 195 -6.82 19.23 -1.03
C LEU A 195 -5.73 19.84 -1.93
N ARG A 196 -5.68 19.40 -3.20
CA ARG A 196 -4.84 20.02 -4.24
C ARG A 196 -5.69 20.37 -5.45
N ASP A 197 -5.36 21.45 -6.15
CA ASP A 197 -6.06 21.83 -7.37
C ASP A 197 -5.48 21.08 -8.56
N VAL A 198 -6.34 20.37 -9.29
CA VAL A 198 -5.99 19.64 -10.50
C VAL A 198 -6.85 20.16 -11.65
N PRO A 199 -6.29 21.04 -12.51
CA PRO A 199 -6.99 21.50 -13.70
C PRO A 199 -7.06 20.37 -14.73
N VAL A 200 -8.25 20.18 -15.30
CA VAL A 200 -8.56 19.23 -16.36
C VAL A 200 -9.15 20.02 -17.52
N LEU A 201 -8.41 20.09 -18.62
CA LEU A 201 -8.87 20.80 -19.80
C LEU A 201 -10.12 20.12 -20.37
N ALA A 202 -11.10 20.93 -20.78
CA ALA A 202 -12.17 20.46 -21.65
C ALA A 202 -11.51 19.83 -22.90
N LEU A 203 -11.83 18.57 -23.19
CA LEU A 203 -11.20 17.78 -24.26
C LEU A 203 -11.25 18.54 -25.60
N GLY A 204 -10.12 19.16 -25.94
CA GLY A 204 -9.92 20.00 -27.12
C GLY A 204 -8.43 20.10 -27.43
N GLY A 205 -7.82 18.98 -27.79
CA GLY A 205 -6.42 18.87 -28.16
C GLY A 205 -5.48 18.79 -26.95
N TYR A 206 -4.47 17.94 -27.05
CA TYR A 206 -3.32 17.96 -26.15
C TYR A 206 -2.68 19.36 -26.18
N PRO A 207 -2.33 19.98 -25.03
CA PRO A 207 -1.11 20.79 -25.06
C PRO A 207 -0.23 20.59 -23.83
N ALA A 208 1.06 20.72 -24.10
CA ALA A 208 2.16 20.69 -23.17
C ALA A 208 1.94 21.58 -21.92
N ARG A 209 2.53 21.13 -20.80
CA ARG A 209 2.76 21.93 -19.59
C ARG A 209 3.02 23.40 -19.93
N ARG A 210 2.10 24.28 -19.54
CA ARG A 210 2.44 25.69 -19.31
C ARG A 210 2.67 25.88 -17.83
N ASP A 211 3.92 26.11 -17.46
CA ASP A 211 4.30 26.66 -16.16
C ASP A 211 3.55 27.98 -15.94
N ARG A 212 2.62 28.01 -14.99
CA ARG A 212 2.14 29.26 -14.40
C ARG A 212 3.08 29.65 -13.26
N ARG A 213 4.11 30.43 -13.58
CA ARG A 213 4.74 31.32 -12.58
C ARG A 213 3.78 32.48 -12.29
N ALA A 214 3.47 32.60 -11.00
CA ALA A 214 3.07 33.76 -10.22
C ALA A 214 2.42 34.96 -10.94
N ARG A 215 1.22 35.33 -10.46
CA ARG A 215 0.84 36.73 -10.33
C ARG A 215 0.39 37.01 -8.90
N SER A 216 1.26 37.71 -8.19
CA SER A 216 0.94 38.52 -7.02
C SER A 216 0.59 39.94 -7.48
N ARG A 217 -0.40 40.52 -6.79
CA ARG A 217 -0.94 41.89 -6.82
C ARG A 217 -2.22 42.06 -7.61
#